data_AF-A0A150Q0R8-F1
#
_entry.id   AF-A0A150Q0R8-F1
#
_cell.length_a   1.000
_cell.length_b   1.000
_cell.length_c   1.000
_cell.angle_alpha   90.00
_cell.angle_beta   90.00
_cell.angle_gamma   90.00
#
_symmetry.space_group_name_H-M   'P 1'
#
loop_
_entity.id
_entity.type
_entity.pdbx_description
1 polymer ?
#
loop_
_entity_poly.entity_id
_entity_poly.type
_entity_poly.pdbx_seq_one_letter_code
_entity_poly.pdbx_strand_id
1 'polypeptide(L)'
;MPPDDLYDYAYVMRYQVQGGALDKQFILVAHYKPLVPRSKIKDKMKEQVGGKLRSFNQGDVHKMKLTADLKAIWKGAVVDEYAATDRGSVRYWCLLVDPA
;
A
#
# COMPACT_ATOMS: atom_id res chain seq x y z
N MET A 1 15.08 3.47 24.61
CA MET A 1 14.40 2.62 23.60
C MET A 1 15.09 2.86 22.27
N PRO A 2 15.49 1.81 21.53
CA PRO A 2 15.99 2.01 20.18
C PRO A 2 14.92 2.72 19.33
N PRO A 3 15.32 3.56 18.36
CA PRO A 3 14.38 4.29 17.53
C PRO A 3 13.50 3.32 16.73
N ASP A 4 12.19 3.56 16.74
CA ASP A 4 11.13 2.76 16.10
C ASP A 4 11.27 2.70 14.55
N ASP A 5 12.13 3.54 13.98
CA ASP A 5 12.50 3.63 12.55
C ASP A 5 13.05 2.30 11.98
N LEU A 6 13.52 1.38 12.83
CA LEU A 6 14.11 0.10 12.38
C LEU A 6 13.09 -0.90 11.82
N TYR A 7 11.78 -0.71 12.05
CA TYR A 7 10.72 -1.66 11.67
C TYR A 7 9.71 -1.07 10.69
N ASP A 8 10.08 -0.03 9.96
CA ASP A 8 9.24 0.47 8.89
C ASP A 8 9.20 -0.56 7.74
N TYR A 9 8.01 -1.03 7.40
CA TYR A 9 7.79 -1.96 6.28
C TYR A 9 6.60 -1.53 5.43
N ALA A 10 6.66 -1.90 4.15
CA ALA A 10 5.53 -1.87 3.25
C ALA A 10 5.03 -3.29 3.02
N TYR A 11 3.72 -3.50 3.08
CA TYR A 11 3.10 -4.80 2.85
C TYR A 11 2.31 -4.78 1.55
N VAL A 12 2.55 -5.76 0.69
CA VAL A 12 1.87 -5.88 -0.61
C VAL A 12 0.55 -6.61 -0.44
N MET A 13 -0.53 -5.91 -0.73
CA MET A 13 -1.89 -6.43 -0.75
C MET A 13 -2.37 -6.61 -2.18
N ARG A 14 -3.12 -7.68 -2.43
CA ARG A 14 -3.78 -7.91 -3.72
C ARG A 14 -5.17 -7.28 -3.72
N TYR A 15 -5.43 -6.43 -4.69
CA TYR A 15 -6.73 -5.82 -4.93
C TYR A 15 -7.31 -6.25 -6.26
N GLN A 16 -8.63 -6.34 -6.33
CA GLN A 16 -9.35 -6.43 -7.58
C GLN A 16 -9.86 -5.04 -7.93
N VAL A 17 -9.51 -4.54 -9.10
CA VAL A 17 -9.99 -3.25 -9.58
C VAL A 17 -11.48 -3.36 -9.93
N GLN A 18 -12.26 -2.39 -9.45
CA GLN A 18 -13.67 -2.24 -9.82
C GLN A 18 -13.82 -1.02 -10.72
N GLY A 19 -14.23 -1.25 -11.97
CA GLY A 19 -14.47 -0.24 -12.98
C GLY A 19 -13.24 0.24 -13.75
N GLY A 20 -13.48 0.98 -14.83
CA GLY A 20 -12.46 1.57 -15.68
C GLY A 20 -11.76 0.58 -16.62
N ALA A 21 -10.61 0.97 -17.15
CA ALA A 21 -9.86 0.20 -18.15
C ALA A 21 -9.24 -1.11 -17.62
N LEU A 22 -9.11 -1.23 -16.30
CA LEU A 22 -8.55 -2.40 -15.62
C LEU A 22 -9.61 -3.18 -14.83
N ASP A 23 -10.91 -3.02 -15.16
CA ASP A 23 -11.99 -3.69 -14.45
C ASP A 23 -11.74 -5.20 -14.29
N LYS A 24 -11.99 -5.72 -13.09
CA LYS A 24 -11.77 -7.12 -12.66
C LYS A 24 -10.33 -7.62 -12.72
N GLN A 25 -9.37 -6.79 -13.09
CA GLN A 25 -7.96 -7.17 -13.01
C GLN A 25 -7.47 -7.13 -11.57
N PHE A 26 -6.51 -8.00 -11.28
CA PHE A 26 -5.83 -8.02 -10.00
C PHE A 26 -4.56 -7.19 -10.08
N ILE A 27 -4.39 -6.32 -9.10
CA ILE A 27 -3.20 -5.48 -8.94
C ILE A 27 -2.58 -5.73 -7.57
N LEU A 28 -1.26 -5.56 -7.50
CA LEU A 28 -0.50 -5.65 -6.27
C LEU A 28 -0.18 -4.24 -5.78
N VAL A 29 -0.63 -3.92 -4.56
CA VAL A 29 -0.50 -2.59 -3.97
C VAL A 29 0.25 -2.68 -2.65
N ALA A 30 1.41 -2.03 -2.60
CA ALA A 30 2.18 -1.86 -1.39
C ALA A 30 1.58 -0.75 -0.51
N HIS A 31 1.33 -1.11 0.74
CA HIS A 31 0.86 -0.23 1.78
C HIS A 31 1.90 -0.13 2.89
N TYR A 32 2.33 1.10 3.17
CA TYR A 32 3.14 1.39 4.35
C TYR A 32 2.35 1.12 5.62
N LYS A 33 2.92 0.39 6.60
CA LYS A 33 2.33 0.12 7.93
C LYS A 33 0.79 -0.05 7.92
N PRO A 34 0.24 -1.10 7.27
CA PRO A 34 -1.21 -1.26 7.13
C PRO A 34 -1.96 -1.42 8.45
N LEU A 35 -1.27 -1.86 9.52
CA LEU A 35 -1.82 -1.96 10.87
C LEU A 35 -2.03 -0.60 11.54
N VAL A 36 -1.41 0.45 11.01
CA VAL A 36 -1.51 1.81 11.55
C VAL A 36 -2.55 2.58 10.74
N PRO A 37 -3.56 3.18 11.40
CA PRO A 37 -4.50 4.08 10.74
C PRO A 37 -3.77 5.18 10.00
N ARG A 38 -4.22 5.55 8.80
CA ARG A 38 -3.54 6.56 7.97
C ARG A 38 -3.35 7.89 8.71
N SER A 39 -4.34 8.29 9.49
CA SER A 39 -4.29 9.51 10.32
C SER A 39 -3.27 9.46 11.46
N LYS A 40 -2.79 8.27 11.86
CA LYS A 40 -1.77 8.10 12.90
C LYS A 40 -0.34 8.08 12.35
N ILE A 41 -0.16 7.98 11.03
CA ILE A 41 1.15 8.08 10.39
C ILE A 41 1.61 9.54 10.49
N LYS A 42 2.64 9.78 11.30
CA LYS A 42 3.24 11.11 11.51
C LYS A 42 4.71 11.16 11.09
N ASP A 43 5.21 10.05 10.54
CA ASP A 43 6.58 9.88 10.11
C ASP A 43 6.84 10.60 8.78
N LYS A 44 8.09 10.51 8.29
CA LYS A 44 8.51 11.09 7.00
C LYS A 44 7.65 10.61 5.81
N MET A 45 7.04 9.43 5.93
CA MET A 45 6.15 8.86 4.92
C MET A 45 4.75 9.52 4.86
N LYS A 46 4.41 10.44 5.78
CA LYS A 46 3.12 11.16 5.76
C LYS A 46 2.90 11.94 4.45
N GLU A 47 3.97 12.43 3.82
CA GLU A 47 3.87 13.12 2.52
C GLU A 47 3.60 12.15 1.37
N GLN A 48 3.98 10.88 1.52
CA GLN A 48 3.88 9.83 0.52
C GLN A 48 2.72 8.85 0.77
N VAL A 49 2.02 9.01 1.89
CA VAL A 49 0.99 8.09 2.38
C VAL A 49 -0.09 8.90 3.10
N GLY A 50 -1.25 9.00 2.48
CA GLY A 50 -2.39 9.78 2.98
C GLY A 50 -3.72 9.01 2.94
N GLY A 51 -4.78 9.74 3.26
CA GLY A 51 -6.15 9.24 3.26
C GLY A 51 -6.74 9.04 4.65
N LYS A 52 -8.01 8.64 4.69
CA LYS A 52 -8.84 8.54 5.91
C LYS A 52 -9.08 7.11 6.38
N LEU A 53 -8.50 6.11 5.70
CA LEU A 53 -8.70 4.71 6.06
C LEU A 53 -8.09 4.39 7.43
N ARG A 54 -8.88 3.71 8.27
CA ARG A 54 -8.48 3.32 9.62
C ARG A 54 -7.90 1.92 9.71
N SER A 55 -8.47 0.98 8.95
CA SER A 55 -8.11 -0.42 8.94
C SER A 55 -8.36 -1.01 7.55
N PHE A 56 -7.59 -2.01 7.17
CA PHE A 56 -7.79 -2.79 5.96
C PHE A 56 -8.49 -4.10 6.33
N ASN A 57 -9.72 -4.33 5.86
CA ASN A 57 -10.36 -5.63 5.96
C ASN A 57 -10.56 -6.25 4.58
N GLN A 58 -10.57 -7.58 4.53
CA GLN A 58 -10.84 -8.30 3.30
C GLN A 58 -12.29 -8.06 2.87
N GLY A 59 -12.47 -7.70 1.60
CA GLY A 59 -13.79 -7.41 1.01
C GLY A 59 -14.19 -5.93 1.05
N ASP A 60 -13.45 -5.08 1.78
CA ASP A 60 -13.67 -3.63 1.72
C ASP A 60 -13.30 -3.07 0.34
N VAL A 61 -14.12 -2.10 -0.11
CA VAL A 61 -13.85 -1.32 -1.32
C VAL A 61 -13.22 0.00 -0.91
N HIS A 62 -12.15 0.38 -1.58
CA HIS A 62 -11.39 1.58 -1.26
C HIS A 62 -11.17 2.43 -2.52
N LYS A 63 -11.17 3.75 -2.32
CA LYS A 63 -10.73 4.71 -3.32
C LYS A 63 -9.25 4.99 -3.11
N MET A 64 -8.42 4.58 -4.07
CA MET A 64 -6.96 4.68 -3.94
C MET A 64 -6.34 5.51 -5.06
N LYS A 65 -5.28 6.26 -4.70
CA LYS A 65 -4.32 6.81 -5.66
C LYS A 65 -3.04 5.99 -5.58
N LEU A 66 -2.63 5.48 -6.73
CA LEU A 66 -1.53 4.54 -6.89
C LEU A 66 -0.44 5.13 -7.78
N THR A 67 0.80 4.74 -7.54
CA THR A 67 1.94 5.04 -8.43
C THR A 67 2.77 3.78 -8.66
N ALA A 68 3.30 3.60 -9.88
CA ALA A 68 4.16 2.46 -10.20
C ALA A 68 5.60 2.64 -9.65
N ASP A 69 5.95 3.84 -9.18
CA ASP A 69 7.28 4.22 -8.69
C ASP A 69 7.57 3.77 -7.25
N LEU A 70 7.16 2.55 -6.89
CA LEU A 70 7.37 2.00 -5.55
C LEU A 70 8.83 2.05 -5.12
N LYS A 71 9.76 1.63 -5.98
CA LYS A 71 11.20 1.59 -5.66
C LYS A 71 11.82 2.98 -5.49
N ALA A 72 11.24 4.01 -6.11
CA ALA A 72 11.70 5.38 -5.96
C ALA A 72 11.26 5.97 -4.62
N ILE A 73 10.06 5.63 -4.16
CA ILE A 73 9.45 6.14 -2.93
C ILE A 73 9.95 5.37 -1.70
N TRP A 74 9.97 4.04 -1.78
CA TRP A 74 10.26 3.17 -0.65
C TRP A 74 11.47 2.28 -0.92
N LYS A 75 12.54 2.52 -0.15
CA LYS A 75 13.79 1.74 -0.19
C LYS A 75 13.94 0.77 0.98
N GLY A 76 12.97 0.73 1.89
CA GLY A 76 12.98 -0.14 3.06
C GLY A 76 12.46 -1.54 2.77
N ALA A 77 12.15 -2.28 3.84
CA ALA A 77 11.61 -3.63 3.73
C ALA A 77 10.24 -3.62 3.05
N VAL A 78 10.07 -4.48 2.04
CA VAL A 78 8.78 -4.75 1.40
C VAL A 78 8.43 -6.21 1.66
N VAL A 79 7.36 -6.43 2.40
CA VAL A 79 6.76 -7.74 2.60
C VAL A 79 5.87 -8.03 1.40
N ASP A 80 6.41 -8.80 0.47
CA ASP A 80 5.71 -9.21 -0.75
C ASP A 80 5.62 -10.74 -0.82
N GLU A 81 4.51 -11.27 -0.32
CA GLU A 81 4.21 -12.71 -0.39
C GLU A 81 3.93 -13.17 -1.82
N TYR A 82 3.62 -12.25 -2.74
CA TYR A 82 3.40 -12.53 -4.14
C TYR A 82 4.69 -12.52 -4.96
N ALA A 83 5.85 -12.14 -4.39
CA ALA A 83 7.12 -12.13 -5.11
C ALA A 83 7.54 -13.50 -5.64
N ALA A 84 7.15 -14.58 -4.96
CA ALA A 84 7.45 -15.94 -5.39
C ALA A 84 6.53 -16.42 -6.52
N THR A 85 5.25 -16.03 -6.48
CA THR A 85 4.19 -16.51 -7.38
C THR A 85 3.98 -15.62 -8.59
N ASP A 86 4.21 -14.31 -8.44
CA ASP A 86 3.95 -13.29 -9.45
C ASP A 86 5.11 -12.27 -9.53
N ARG A 87 6.08 -12.62 -10.38
CA ARG A 87 7.27 -11.79 -10.64
C ARG A 87 7.03 -10.70 -11.69
N GLY A 88 6.00 -10.86 -12.53
CA GLY A 88 5.73 -9.98 -13.67
C GLY A 88 4.84 -8.78 -13.34
N SER A 89 4.01 -8.87 -12.29
CA SER A 89 3.06 -7.81 -11.96
C SER A 89 3.73 -6.57 -11.39
N VAL A 90 3.24 -5.42 -11.83
CA VAL A 90 3.63 -4.12 -11.31
C VAL A 90 3.16 -4.00 -9.86
N ARG A 91 4.09 -3.64 -8.96
CA ARG A 91 3.79 -3.34 -7.57
C ARG A 91 3.58 -1.84 -7.45
N TYR A 92 2.34 -1.46 -7.24
CA TYR A 92 1.97 -0.08 -7.07
C TYR A 92 2.20 0.36 -5.63
N TRP A 93 2.67 1.58 -5.42
CA TRP A 93 2.67 2.21 -4.11
C TRP A 93 1.37 2.97 -3.89
N CYS A 94 0.75 2.77 -2.71
CA CYS A 94 -0.44 3.51 -2.34
C CYS A 94 -0.08 4.88 -1.76
N LEU A 95 -0.33 5.93 -2.54
CA LEU A 95 -0.14 7.33 -2.12
C LEU A 95 -1.27 7.79 -1.21
N LEU A 96 -2.50 7.39 -1.51
CA LEU A 96 -3.68 7.82 -0.78
C LEU A 96 -4.73 6.72 -0.82
N VAL A 97 -5.36 6.47 0.32
CA VAL A 97 -6.45 5.50 0.45
C VAL A 97 -7.57 6.03 1.34
N ASP A 98 -8.75 6.09 0.75
CA ASP A 98 -9.99 6.45 1.42
C ASP A 98 -10.98 5.29 1.37
N PRO A 99 -11.85 5.16 2.40
CA PRO A 99 -13.01 4.27 2.31
C PRO A 99 -13.92 4.69 1.12
N ALA A 100 -14.57 3.72 0.48
CA ALA A 100 -15.47 3.95 -0.66
C ALA A 100 -16.65 4.86 -0.33
#